data_AF-H4GI15-F1
#
_entry.id   AF-H4GI15-F1
#
_cell.length_a   1.000
_cell.length_b   1.000
_cell.length_c   1.000
_cell.angle_alpha   90.00
_cell.angle_beta   90.00
_cell.angle_gamma   90.00
#
_symmetry.space_group_name_H-M   'P 1'
#
loop_
_entity.id
_entity.type
_entity.pdbx_description
1 polymer ?
#
loop_
_entity_poly.entity_id
_entity_poly.type
_entity_poly.pdbx_seq_one_letter_code
_entity_poly.pdbx_strand_id
1 'polypeptide(L)'
;MTDQVTDIDGATYWFNADGVMQTNAFYSNDGKLYYFGEDGKEYKDQFYSNWGNTYYFGADGARYTDQWYSNWGNTYYFGDDGILVKSTVKTIDGTDYLFNSEGVSTKLSDVKDQFVTVDGKVYYFDAEGHEYKDQFYVNWGNTYYFGEDGARYTNQWYSNWGHVYYFGSDGALLKNTTRTINGTEYYFDNDGVAYNVIK
;
A
#
# COMPACT_ATOMS: atom_id res chain seq x y z
N MET A 1 -27.61 32.14 14.82
CA MET A 1 -26.90 31.17 15.67
C MET A 1 -25.78 30.59 14.83
N THR A 2 -24.61 30.36 15.41
CA THR A 2 -23.52 29.62 14.74
C THR A 2 -23.70 28.13 15.03
N ASP A 3 -23.16 27.28 14.17
CA ASP A 3 -23.06 25.85 14.45
C ASP A 3 -22.43 25.60 15.83
N GLN A 4 -22.88 24.54 16.51
CA GLN A 4 -22.51 24.27 17.90
C GLN A 4 -22.12 22.80 18.09
N VAL A 5 -20.97 22.56 18.72
CA VAL A 5 -20.55 21.25 19.23
C VAL A 5 -20.87 21.19 20.73
N THR A 6 -21.52 20.12 21.18
CA THR A 6 -22.03 20.01 22.56
C THR A 6 -21.86 18.60 23.11
N ASP A 7 -21.42 18.51 24.37
CA ASP A 7 -21.38 17.25 25.12
C ASP A 7 -22.70 17.00 25.84
N ILE A 8 -23.28 15.82 25.62
CA ILE A 8 -24.52 15.35 26.25
C ILE A 8 -24.25 13.93 26.77
N ASP A 9 -24.36 13.74 28.09
CA ASP A 9 -24.15 12.45 28.76
C ASP A 9 -22.84 11.73 28.41
N GLY A 10 -21.76 12.50 28.21
CA GLY A 10 -20.43 11.97 27.90
C GLY A 10 -20.18 11.64 26.42
N ALA A 11 -21.12 11.96 25.54
CA ALA A 11 -20.93 11.90 24.09
C ALA A 11 -21.02 13.30 23.47
N THR A 12 -20.22 13.55 22.45
CA THR A 12 -20.13 14.84 21.77
C THR A 12 -20.99 14.80 20.50
N TYR A 13 -21.79 15.85 20.28
CA TYR A 13 -22.72 16.00 19.15
C TYR A 13 -22.49 17.34 18.45
N TRP A 14 -22.82 17.39 17.16
CA TRP A 14 -22.79 18.63 16.37
C TRP A 14 -24.19 19.00 15.89
N PHE A 15 -24.57 20.26 16.13
CA PHE A 15 -25.82 20.87 15.68
C PHE A 15 -25.52 22.03 14.73
N ASN A 16 -26.29 22.14 13.66
CA ASN A 16 -26.21 23.28 12.77
C ASN A 16 -26.87 24.53 13.39
N ALA A 17 -26.79 25.67 12.71
CA ALA A 17 -27.38 26.94 13.14
C ALA A 17 -28.89 26.90 13.46
N ASP A 18 -29.64 25.94 12.92
CA ASP A 18 -31.08 25.74 13.18
C ASP A 18 -31.34 24.79 14.36
N GLY A 19 -30.29 24.29 15.01
CA GLY A 19 -30.38 23.33 16.11
C GLY A 19 -30.64 21.89 15.65
N VAL A 20 -30.44 21.58 14.36
CA VAL A 20 -30.59 20.22 13.83
C VAL A 20 -29.30 19.44 14.03
N MET A 21 -29.39 18.31 14.71
CA MET A 21 -28.26 17.39 14.92
C MET A 21 -27.78 16.81 13.59
N GLN A 22 -26.48 16.85 13.37
CA GLN A 22 -25.84 16.31 12.18
C GLN A 22 -25.39 14.87 12.44
N THR A 23 -25.57 14.01 11.44
CA THR A 23 -25.23 12.58 11.49
C THR A 23 -24.59 12.17 10.18
N ASN A 24 -23.74 11.14 10.21
CA ASN A 24 -22.93 10.70 9.07
C ASN A 24 -22.18 11.85 8.39
N ALA A 25 -21.69 12.80 9.18
CA ALA A 25 -21.22 14.08 8.68
C ALA A 25 -19.81 14.40 9.16
N PHE A 26 -19.02 14.96 8.24
CA PHE A 26 -17.72 15.53 8.57
C PHE A 26 -17.86 16.97 9.04
N TYR A 27 -17.09 17.31 10.07
CA TYR A 27 -17.04 18.66 10.62
C TYR A 27 -15.59 19.13 10.64
N SER A 28 -15.31 20.24 9.97
CA SER A 28 -13.98 20.86 9.96
C SER A 28 -13.97 22.04 10.92
N ASN A 29 -13.03 22.03 11.87
CA ASN A 29 -12.84 23.14 12.79
C ASN A 29 -11.36 23.29 13.16
N ASP A 30 -10.86 24.52 13.04
CA ASP A 30 -9.46 24.87 13.36
C ASP A 30 -8.42 23.94 12.71
N GLY A 31 -8.61 23.63 11.42
CA GLY A 31 -7.71 22.75 10.66
C GLY A 31 -7.82 21.25 11.01
N LYS A 32 -8.64 20.87 11.99
CA LYS A 32 -8.94 19.48 12.33
C LYS A 32 -10.23 19.03 11.67
N LEU A 33 -10.28 17.75 11.34
CA LEU A 33 -11.46 17.10 10.76
C LEU A 33 -12.01 16.09 11.75
N TYR A 34 -13.32 16.15 12.00
CA TYR A 34 -14.06 15.28 12.91
C TYR A 34 -15.15 14.57 12.14
N TYR A 35 -15.68 13.48 12.70
CA TYR A 35 -16.80 12.75 12.09
C TYR A 35 -17.85 12.41 13.14
N PHE A 36 -19.10 12.69 12.81
CA PHE A 36 -20.27 12.37 13.62
C PHE A 36 -21.02 11.21 12.95
N GLY A 37 -21.13 10.10 13.66
CA GLY A 37 -21.70 8.85 13.14
C GLY A 37 -23.21 8.92 12.89
N GLU A 38 -23.79 7.77 12.54
CA GLU A 38 -25.24 7.66 12.29
C GLU A 38 -26.08 8.00 13.52
N ASP A 39 -25.57 7.70 14.72
CA ASP A 39 -26.20 8.05 15.99
C ASP A 39 -25.92 9.50 16.44
N GLY A 40 -25.19 10.27 15.62
CA GLY A 40 -24.81 11.66 15.86
C GLY A 40 -23.65 11.83 16.82
N LYS A 41 -23.06 10.75 17.35
CA LYS A 41 -21.90 10.85 18.24
C LYS A 41 -20.62 11.07 17.46
N GLU A 42 -19.76 11.93 17.98
CA GLU A 42 -18.40 12.10 17.50
C GLU A 42 -17.61 10.79 17.62
N TYR A 43 -16.91 10.44 16.54
CA TYR A 43 -16.01 9.30 16.54
C TYR A 43 -14.73 9.62 17.31
N LYS A 44 -14.45 8.84 18.35
CA LYS A 44 -13.23 8.86 19.16
C LYS A 44 -12.64 7.46 19.26
N ASP A 45 -11.32 7.38 19.26
CA ASP A 45 -10.51 6.15 19.33
C ASP A 45 -11.03 5.01 18.44
N GLN A 46 -11.34 5.32 17.19
CA GLN A 46 -11.95 4.34 16.29
C GLN A 46 -11.63 4.57 14.82
N PHE A 47 -11.73 3.47 14.08
CA PHE A 47 -11.62 3.46 12.63
C PHE A 47 -12.96 3.79 11.98
N TYR A 48 -12.90 4.49 10.86
CA TYR A 48 -14.02 4.71 9.95
C TYR A 48 -13.60 4.33 8.55
N SER A 49 -14.36 3.44 7.91
CA SER A 49 -14.11 3.02 6.53
C SER A 49 -15.33 3.30 5.67
N ASN A 50 -15.14 4.07 4.61
CA ASN A 50 -16.17 4.34 3.62
C ASN A 50 -15.54 4.66 2.26
N TRP A 51 -16.24 4.32 1.18
CA TRP A 51 -15.80 4.58 -0.21
C TRP A 51 -14.38 4.08 -0.55
N GLY A 52 -13.94 2.98 0.08
CA GLY A 52 -12.62 2.39 -0.15
C GLY A 52 -11.48 3.00 0.67
N ASN A 53 -11.77 4.07 1.43
CA ASN A 53 -10.82 4.76 2.31
C ASN A 53 -11.04 4.33 3.76
N THR A 54 -9.97 4.36 4.55
CA THR A 54 -10.00 4.12 5.99
C THR A 54 -9.34 5.30 6.69
N TYR A 55 -9.98 5.78 7.75
CA TYR A 55 -9.55 6.89 8.59
C TYR A 55 -9.51 6.42 10.04
N TYR A 56 -8.75 7.11 10.88
CA TYR A 56 -8.77 6.91 12.33
C TYR A 56 -9.01 8.23 13.02
N PHE A 57 -9.90 8.23 14.02
CA PHE A 57 -10.18 9.38 14.87
C PHE A 57 -9.59 9.12 16.25
N GLY A 58 -8.73 10.03 16.70
CA GLY A 58 -8.02 9.91 17.97
C GLY A 58 -8.92 10.10 19.19
N ALA A 59 -8.32 10.05 20.37
CA ALA A 59 -9.00 10.28 21.64
C ALA A 59 -9.60 11.70 21.74
N ASP A 60 -9.01 12.69 21.07
CA ASP A 60 -9.55 14.06 20.98
C ASP A 60 -10.63 14.20 19.90
N GLY A 61 -10.99 13.10 19.21
CA GLY A 61 -11.95 13.07 18.11
C GLY A 61 -11.40 13.57 16.77
N ALA A 62 -10.20 14.14 16.76
CA ALA A 62 -9.60 14.61 15.53
C ALA A 62 -9.13 13.43 14.68
N ARG A 63 -9.37 13.53 13.38
CA ARG A 63 -8.87 12.57 12.41
C ARG A 63 -7.35 12.65 12.31
N TYR A 64 -6.71 11.50 12.38
CA TYR A 64 -5.27 11.38 12.18
C TYR A 64 -4.89 11.82 10.76
N THR A 65 -3.92 12.71 10.69
CA THR A 65 -3.40 13.32 9.45
C THR A 65 -1.90 13.48 9.63
N ASP A 66 -1.11 12.90 8.72
CA ASP A 66 0.34 12.74 8.87
C ASP A 66 0.73 12.16 10.23
N GLN A 67 0.06 11.08 10.61
CA GLN A 67 0.16 10.50 11.94
C GLN A 67 0.28 8.98 11.92
N TRP A 68 1.12 8.50 12.83
CA TRP A 68 1.28 7.08 13.12
C TRP A 68 0.26 6.63 14.15
N TYR A 69 -0.28 5.44 13.96
CA TYR A 69 -1.08 4.71 14.93
C TYR A 69 -0.44 3.35 15.18
N SER A 70 -0.25 2.98 16.43
CA SER A 70 0.29 1.67 16.80
C SER A 70 -0.61 0.99 17.81
N ASN A 71 -0.97 -0.25 17.53
CA ASN A 71 -1.75 -1.08 18.44
C ASN A 71 -1.49 -2.57 18.17
N TRP A 72 -1.47 -3.38 19.23
CA TRP A 72 -1.24 -4.83 19.19
C TRP A 72 -0.01 -5.27 18.36
N GLY A 73 1.06 -4.48 18.37
CA GLY A 73 2.29 -4.78 17.62
C GLY A 73 2.25 -4.40 16.13
N ASN A 74 1.12 -3.91 15.64
CA ASN A 74 1.00 -3.35 14.30
C ASN A 74 1.16 -1.83 14.35
N THR A 75 1.74 -1.29 13.30
CA THR A 75 1.92 0.16 13.11
C THR A 75 1.35 0.54 11.75
N TYR A 76 0.63 1.65 11.71
CA TYR A 76 -0.14 2.16 10.59
C TYR A 76 0.17 3.64 10.40
N TYR A 77 0.07 4.14 9.17
CA TYR A 77 0.27 5.55 8.88
C TYR A 77 -0.93 6.13 8.13
N PHE A 78 -1.41 7.29 8.58
CA PHE A 78 -2.44 8.08 7.93
C PHE A 78 -1.80 9.26 7.22
N GLY A 79 -2.03 9.39 5.91
CA GLY A 79 -1.42 10.42 5.07
C GLY A 79 -1.88 11.84 5.38
N ASP A 80 -1.44 12.79 4.54
CA ASP A 80 -1.86 14.21 4.57
C ASP A 80 -3.36 14.37 4.24
N ASP A 81 -3.88 13.49 3.40
CA ASP A 81 -5.29 13.31 3.12
C ASP A 81 -6.01 12.49 4.21
N GLY A 82 -5.30 12.11 5.29
CA GLY A 82 -5.72 11.27 6.43
C GLY A 82 -6.20 9.87 6.07
N ILE A 83 -5.97 9.42 4.85
CA ILE A 83 -6.29 8.06 4.43
C ILE A 83 -5.18 7.12 4.94
N LEU A 84 -5.59 5.96 5.46
CA LEU A 84 -4.67 4.87 5.80
C LEU A 84 -3.86 4.46 4.58
N VAL A 85 -2.53 4.53 4.69
CA VAL A 85 -1.61 4.05 3.67
C VAL A 85 -1.62 2.52 3.66
N LYS A 86 -1.83 1.93 2.48
CA LYS A 86 -1.89 0.48 2.27
C LYS A 86 -1.30 0.11 0.91
N SER A 87 -0.81 -1.13 0.80
CA SER A 87 -0.33 -1.75 -0.44
C SER A 87 0.66 -0.91 -1.24
N THR A 88 1.60 -0.25 -0.56
CA THR A 88 2.58 0.64 -1.20
C THR A 88 3.84 0.80 -0.35
N VAL A 89 4.90 1.30 -0.97
CA VAL A 89 6.09 1.81 -0.28
C VAL A 89 5.99 3.33 -0.15
N LYS A 90 6.30 3.87 1.03
CA LYS A 90 6.29 5.31 1.28
C LYS A 90 7.48 5.73 2.15
N THR A 91 8.14 6.80 1.74
CA THR A 91 9.14 7.50 2.57
C THR A 91 8.43 8.44 3.54
N ILE A 92 8.65 8.25 4.84
CA ILE A 92 8.09 9.07 5.92
C ILE A 92 9.27 9.49 6.80
N ASP A 93 9.47 10.80 6.95
CA ASP A 93 10.58 11.40 7.69
C ASP A 93 11.97 10.83 7.29
N GLY A 94 12.17 10.61 5.99
CA GLY A 94 13.41 10.08 5.44
C GLY A 94 13.64 8.58 5.67
N THR A 95 12.63 7.86 6.16
CA THR A 95 12.65 6.39 6.29
C THR A 95 11.63 5.76 5.37
N ASP A 96 12.04 4.74 4.62
CA ASP A 96 11.12 3.99 3.75
C ASP A 96 10.38 2.90 4.54
N TYR A 97 9.08 2.78 4.28
CA TYR A 97 8.20 1.78 4.86
C TYR A 97 7.41 1.07 3.76
N LEU A 98 7.30 -0.25 3.87
CA LEU A 98 6.40 -1.07 3.08
C LEU A 98 5.12 -1.31 3.87
N PHE A 99 3.98 -0.92 3.30
CA PHE A 99 2.66 -1.12 3.87
C PHE A 99 1.94 -2.27 3.17
N ASN A 100 1.48 -3.25 3.94
CA ASN A 100 0.67 -4.34 3.42
C ASN A 100 -0.78 -3.90 3.11
N SER A 101 -1.62 -4.83 2.66
CA SER A 101 -3.00 -4.61 2.25
C SER A 101 -3.92 -4.20 3.40
N GLU A 102 -3.52 -4.51 4.63
CA GLU A 102 -4.17 -4.09 5.86
C GLU A 102 -3.59 -2.76 6.40
N GLY A 103 -2.54 -2.22 5.77
CA GLY A 103 -1.86 -0.99 6.18
C GLY A 103 -0.81 -1.17 7.28
N VAL A 104 -0.43 -2.42 7.62
CA VAL A 104 0.64 -2.69 8.57
C VAL A 104 1.99 -2.36 7.93
N SER A 105 2.77 -1.52 8.61
CA SER A 105 4.06 -1.03 8.15
C SER A 105 5.20 -1.97 8.54
N THR A 106 6.11 -2.22 7.59
CA THR A 106 7.44 -2.79 7.84
C THR A 106 8.48 -1.74 7.50
N LYS A 107 9.37 -1.42 8.45
CA LYS A 107 10.45 -0.47 8.23
C LYS A 107 11.51 -1.09 7.31
N LEU A 108 11.82 -0.44 6.20
CA LEU A 108 12.70 -1.02 5.19
C LEU A 108 14.17 -1.06 5.60
N SER A 109 14.60 -0.18 6.51
CA SER A 109 15.95 -0.27 7.10
C SER A 109 16.23 -1.58 7.82
N ASP A 110 15.19 -2.30 8.24
CA ASP A 110 15.30 -3.55 8.98
C ASP A 110 15.34 -4.76 8.02
N VAL A 111 15.05 -4.54 6.73
CA VAL A 111 15.11 -5.54 5.66
C VAL A 111 16.21 -5.20 4.67
N LYS A 112 17.41 -5.72 4.93
CA LYS A 112 18.60 -5.55 4.08
C LYS A 112 19.01 -6.86 3.43
N ASP A 113 19.54 -6.77 2.21
CA ASP A 113 20.06 -7.91 1.42
C ASP A 113 19.11 -9.11 1.35
N GLN A 114 17.81 -8.85 1.20
CA GLN A 114 16.81 -9.91 1.25
C GLN A 114 15.60 -9.67 0.37
N PHE A 115 14.98 -10.78 -0.02
CA PHE A 115 13.65 -10.79 -0.60
C PHE A 115 12.60 -10.73 0.51
N VAL A 116 11.63 -9.84 0.38
CA VAL A 116 10.53 -9.69 1.32
C VAL A 116 9.22 -10.00 0.62
N THR A 117 8.36 -10.81 1.24
CA THR A 117 7.02 -11.09 0.70
C THR A 117 5.97 -10.33 1.48
N VAL A 118 5.21 -9.49 0.79
CA VAL A 118 4.07 -8.73 1.35
C VAL A 118 2.87 -8.91 0.43
N ASP A 119 1.75 -9.38 0.98
CA ASP A 119 0.52 -9.69 0.25
C ASP A 119 0.73 -10.58 -0.99
N GLY A 120 1.68 -11.52 -0.91
CA GLY A 120 2.03 -12.41 -2.02
C GLY A 120 2.87 -11.76 -3.12
N LYS A 121 3.16 -10.46 -3.04
CA LYS A 121 4.16 -9.79 -3.88
C LYS A 121 5.53 -9.92 -3.24
N VAL A 122 6.55 -10.09 -4.08
CA VAL A 122 7.94 -10.22 -3.64
C VAL A 122 8.70 -8.95 -3.99
N TYR A 123 9.41 -8.40 -3.02
CA TYR A 123 10.25 -7.20 -3.13
C TYR A 123 11.70 -7.57 -2.82
N TYR A 124 12.66 -6.74 -3.22
CA TYR A 124 14.06 -6.92 -2.85
C TYR A 124 14.67 -5.59 -2.42
N PHE A 125 15.49 -5.66 -1.38
CA PHE A 125 16.20 -4.52 -0.80
C PHE A 125 17.70 -4.82 -0.79
N ASP A 126 18.51 -3.82 -1.16
CA ASP A 126 19.97 -3.93 -1.10
C ASP A 126 20.52 -3.83 0.34
N ALA A 127 21.85 -3.83 0.45
CA ALA A 127 22.58 -3.74 1.72
C ALA A 127 22.34 -2.39 2.43
N GLU A 128 22.04 -1.34 1.65
CA GLU A 128 21.71 -0.02 2.13
C GLU A 128 20.22 0.11 2.53
N GLY A 129 19.37 -0.82 2.08
CA GLY A 129 17.94 -0.86 2.33
C GLY A 129 17.10 -0.17 1.25
N HIS A 130 17.70 0.15 0.10
CA HIS A 130 16.96 0.71 -1.03
C HIS A 130 16.18 -0.39 -1.76
N GLU A 131 14.95 -0.06 -2.13
CA GLU A 131 14.07 -0.94 -2.90
C GLU A 131 14.54 -1.06 -4.35
N TYR A 132 14.60 -2.28 -4.87
CA TYR A 132 14.70 -2.50 -6.30
C TYR A 132 13.35 -2.25 -6.95
N LYS A 133 13.26 -1.17 -7.71
CA LYS A 133 12.08 -0.75 -8.47
C LYS A 133 12.47 -0.31 -9.86
N ASP A 134 11.65 -0.68 -10.85
CA ASP A 134 11.87 -0.48 -12.28
C ASP A 134 13.29 -0.86 -12.76
N GLN A 135 13.79 -2.01 -12.30
CA GLN A 135 15.15 -2.44 -12.61
C GLN A 135 15.34 -3.95 -12.52
N PHE A 136 16.42 -4.40 -13.16
CA PHE A 136 16.85 -5.79 -13.11
C PHE A 136 17.73 -6.06 -11.90
N TYR A 137 17.55 -7.23 -11.29
CA TYR A 137 18.44 -7.78 -10.28
C TYR A 137 19.02 -9.08 -10.78
N VAL A 138 20.35 -9.20 -10.73
CA VAL A 138 21.06 -10.41 -11.15
C VAL A 138 21.82 -10.97 -9.97
N ASN A 139 21.45 -12.18 -9.54
CA ASN A 139 22.18 -12.88 -8.50
C ASN A 139 22.06 -14.39 -8.65
N TRP A 140 23.11 -15.11 -8.28
CA TRP A 140 23.19 -16.58 -8.34
C TRP A 140 22.79 -17.17 -9.69
N GLY A 141 23.14 -16.49 -10.80
CA GLY A 141 22.82 -16.92 -12.17
C GLY A 141 21.38 -16.62 -12.63
N ASN A 142 20.53 -16.14 -11.72
CA ASN A 142 19.16 -15.75 -12.01
C ASN A 142 19.06 -14.26 -12.32
N THR A 143 18.11 -13.91 -13.16
CA THR A 143 17.77 -12.52 -13.49
C THR A 143 16.32 -12.30 -13.10
N TYR A 144 16.06 -11.28 -12.29
CA TYR A 144 14.74 -10.87 -11.85
C TYR A 144 14.49 -9.44 -12.35
N TYR A 145 13.23 -9.07 -12.48
CA TYR A 145 12.83 -7.70 -12.76
C TYR A 145 11.79 -7.25 -11.75
N PHE A 146 11.99 -6.06 -11.20
CA PHE A 146 11.06 -5.42 -10.27
C PHE A 146 10.37 -4.29 -11.01
N GLY A 147 9.04 -4.31 -11.01
CA GLY A 147 8.22 -3.36 -11.74
C GLY A 147 8.24 -1.96 -11.14
N GLU A 148 7.43 -1.08 -11.74
CA GLU A 148 7.24 0.29 -11.24
C GLU A 148 6.61 0.33 -9.85
N ASP A 149 5.85 -0.69 -9.44
CA ASP A 149 5.33 -0.80 -8.06
C ASP A 149 6.33 -1.46 -7.10
N GLY A 150 7.57 -1.73 -7.55
CA GLY A 150 8.61 -2.42 -6.79
C GLY A 150 8.40 -3.93 -6.67
N ALA A 151 7.27 -4.47 -7.14
CA ALA A 151 7.01 -5.89 -7.06
C ALA A 151 7.77 -6.65 -8.15
N ARG A 152 8.33 -7.79 -7.77
CA ARG A 152 9.02 -8.71 -8.67
C ARG A 152 8.04 -9.37 -9.63
N TYR A 153 8.34 -9.29 -10.92
CA TYR A 153 7.57 -9.98 -11.95
C TYR A 153 7.58 -11.49 -11.71
N THR A 154 6.40 -12.09 -11.62
CA THR A 154 6.21 -13.53 -11.37
C THR A 154 5.07 -14.02 -12.25
N ASN A 155 5.33 -15.04 -13.09
CA ASN A 155 4.43 -15.48 -14.15
C ASN A 155 3.98 -14.32 -15.06
N GLN A 156 4.92 -13.46 -15.45
CA GLN A 156 4.61 -12.20 -16.12
C GLN A 156 5.48 -11.99 -17.36
N TRP A 157 4.84 -11.51 -18.42
CA TRP A 157 5.49 -11.05 -19.64
C TRP A 157 6.08 -9.65 -19.43
N TYR A 158 7.27 -9.44 -19.98
CA TYR A 158 7.94 -8.15 -20.04
C TYR A 158 8.31 -7.85 -21.49
N SER A 159 8.08 -6.62 -21.96
CA SER A 159 8.40 -6.21 -23.32
C SER A 159 9.25 -4.96 -23.27
N ASN A 160 10.46 -5.05 -23.81
CA ASN A 160 11.36 -3.92 -23.93
C ASN A 160 12.33 -4.16 -25.08
N TRP A 161 12.88 -3.08 -25.64
CA TRP A 161 13.87 -3.13 -26.72
C TRP A 161 13.43 -3.93 -27.96
N GLY A 162 12.12 -3.99 -28.23
CA GLY A 162 11.57 -4.77 -29.36
C GLY A 162 11.52 -6.28 -29.11
N HIS A 163 11.85 -6.73 -27.90
CA HIS A 163 11.84 -8.14 -27.49
C HIS A 163 10.80 -8.39 -26.41
N VAL A 164 10.44 -9.66 -26.26
CA VAL A 164 9.49 -10.14 -25.26
C VAL A 164 10.19 -11.20 -24.40
N TYR A 165 10.00 -11.10 -23.10
CA TYR A 165 10.63 -11.91 -22.07
C TYR A 165 9.56 -12.45 -21.12
N TYR A 166 9.84 -13.55 -20.42
CA TYR A 166 8.92 -14.10 -19.43
C TYR A 166 9.63 -14.43 -18.12
N PHE A 167 9.08 -13.96 -17.01
CA PHE A 167 9.52 -14.29 -15.66
C PHE A 167 8.65 -15.43 -15.12
N GLY A 168 9.30 -16.52 -14.71
CA GLY A 168 8.66 -17.76 -14.25
C GLY A 168 7.94 -17.64 -12.91
N SER A 169 7.44 -18.77 -12.40
CA SER A 169 6.72 -18.84 -11.13
C SER A 169 7.61 -18.58 -9.91
N ASP A 170 8.92 -18.80 -10.04
CA ASP A 170 9.93 -18.41 -9.06
C ASP A 170 10.44 -16.97 -9.26
N GLY A 171 9.88 -16.26 -10.25
CA GLY A 171 10.22 -14.90 -10.65
C GLY A 171 11.49 -14.78 -11.49
N ALA A 172 12.20 -15.87 -11.79
CA ALA A 172 13.41 -15.80 -12.60
C ALA A 172 13.06 -15.68 -14.10
N LEU A 173 13.84 -14.89 -14.83
CA LEU A 173 13.78 -14.80 -16.28
C LEU A 173 14.07 -16.16 -16.89
N LEU A 174 13.15 -16.66 -17.72
CA LEU A 174 13.35 -17.89 -18.46
C LEU A 174 14.44 -17.69 -19.52
N LYS A 175 15.44 -18.57 -19.51
CA LYS A 175 16.56 -18.60 -20.47
C LYS A 175 16.87 -20.04 -20.86
N ASN A 176 17.32 -20.25 -22.09
CA ASN A 176 17.75 -21.55 -22.63
C ASN A 176 16.73 -22.68 -22.36
N THR A 177 15.44 -22.41 -22.56
CA THR A 177 14.39 -23.38 -22.21
C THR A 177 13.15 -23.23 -23.08
N THR A 178 12.37 -24.30 -23.17
CA THR A 178 11.04 -24.28 -23.81
C THR A 178 9.97 -24.42 -22.73
N ARG A 179 8.92 -23.59 -22.79
CA ARG A 179 7.78 -23.62 -21.86
C ARG A 179 6.47 -23.39 -22.59
N THR A 180 5.42 -24.03 -22.09
CA THR A 180 4.04 -23.74 -22.49
C THR A 180 3.45 -22.71 -21.54
N ILE A 181 3.02 -21.57 -22.07
CA ILE A 181 2.42 -20.48 -21.32
C ILE A 181 1.05 -20.21 -21.95
N ASN A 182 -0.01 -20.35 -21.15
CA ASN A 182 -1.40 -20.20 -21.60
C ASN A 182 -1.75 -21.00 -22.87
N GLY A 183 -1.20 -22.22 -22.99
CA GLY A 183 -1.46 -23.13 -24.11
C GLY A 183 -0.56 -22.94 -25.33
N THR A 184 0.28 -21.91 -25.37
CA THR A 184 1.24 -21.66 -26.46
C THR A 184 2.64 -22.06 -26.03
N GLU A 185 3.38 -22.76 -26.90
CA GLU A 185 4.76 -23.17 -26.64
C GLU A 185 5.76 -22.11 -27.12
N TYR A 186 6.66 -21.72 -26.23
CA TYR A 186 7.70 -20.71 -26.47
C TYR A 186 9.08 -21.30 -26.19
N TYR A 187 10.04 -20.99 -27.06
CA TYR A 187 11.45 -21.16 -26.79
C TYR A 187 12.04 -19.83 -26.31
N PHE A 188 12.80 -19.87 -25.22
CA PHE A 188 13.53 -18.74 -24.65
C PHE A 188 15.01 -18.97 -24.88
N ASP A 189 15.67 -18.05 -25.58
CA ASP A 189 17.10 -18.15 -25.88
C ASP A 189 17.99 -17.83 -24.66
N ASN A 190 19.30 -17.68 -24.88
CA ASN A 190 20.25 -17.40 -23.82
C ASN A 190 20.08 -16.01 -23.19
N ASP A 191 19.52 -15.05 -23.93
CA ASP A 191 19.23 -13.70 -23.44
C ASP A 191 17.80 -13.59 -22.88
N GLY A 192 17.02 -14.68 -23.00
CA GLY A 192 15.65 -14.80 -22.51
C GLY A 192 14.60 -14.28 -23.50
N VAL A 193 14.98 -14.01 -24.74
CA VAL A 193 14.05 -13.57 -25.79
C VAL A 193 13.15 -14.74 -26.15
N ALA A 194 11.84 -14.48 -26.13
CA ALA A 194 10.81 -15.46 -26.41
C ALA A 194 10.51 -15.57 -27.92
N TYR A 195 10.48 -16.81 -28.41
CA TYR A 195 10.11 -17.16 -29.79
C TYR A 195 8.95 -18.16 -29.76
N ASN A 196 7.91 -17.91 -30.56
CA ASN A 196 6.85 -18.91 -30.77
C ASN A 196 7.43 -20.15 -31.44
N VAL A 197 7.16 -21.33 -30.88
CA VAL A 197 7.46 -22.58 -31.55
C VAL A 197 6.29 -22.88 -32.50
N ILE A 198 6.52 -22.70 -33.81
CA ILE A 198 5.55 -23.09 -34.83
C ILE A 198 5.70 -24.60 -35.05
N LYS A 199 4.59 -25.33 -34.92
CA LYS A 199 4.49 -26.75 -35.28
C LYS A 199 4.22 -26.93 -36.76
#